data_AF-A0A438N6D3-F1
#
_entry.id   AF-A0A438N6D3-F1
#
_cell.length_a   1.000
_cell.length_b   1.000
_cell.length_c   1.000
_cell.angle_alpha   90.00
_cell.angle_beta   90.00
_cell.angle_gamma   90.00
#
_symmetry.space_group_name_H-M   'P 1'
#
loop_
_entity.id
_entity.type
_entity.pdbx_description
1 polymer ?
#
loop_
_entity_poly.entity_id
_entity_poly.type
_entity_poly.pdbx_seq_one_letter_code
_entity_poly.pdbx_strand_id
1 'polypeptide(L)'
;MPRDVVPIVMDYAELWHHFPLVRTNRFVEINHRVGRQIYLMATIPGSVPPGAVRSLTVKILSSDLNKGLRTFNHGGQNPFSFFQLSLITAARMAVGLDCDVDNWIRDDSSLMILNHHHSQDYTMYSKWCSVHDPDRESRALVRSIGPGDKLALIMRVTKAAYVSSARFASIECQVALVRKM
;
A
#
# COMPACT_ATOMS: atom_id res chain seq x y z
N MET A 1 16.75 -33.30 -12.04
CA MET A 1 16.00 -32.06 -11.73
C MET A 1 15.36 -31.59 -13.02
N PRO A 2 14.03 -31.39 -13.10
CA PRO A 2 13.39 -31.02 -14.36
C PRO A 2 13.89 -29.62 -14.76
N ARG A 3 14.50 -29.54 -15.94
CA ARG A 3 15.24 -28.39 -16.47
C ARG A 3 14.37 -27.37 -17.22
N ASP A 4 13.07 -27.63 -17.37
CA ASP A 4 12.25 -26.92 -18.35
C ASP A 4 11.08 -26.18 -17.70
N VAL A 5 11.39 -25.33 -16.75
CA VAL A 5 10.37 -24.45 -16.19
C VAL A 5 10.50 -23.08 -16.84
N VAL A 6 9.70 -22.87 -17.90
CA VAL A 6 9.67 -21.61 -18.63
C VAL A 6 9.08 -20.54 -17.71
N PRO A 7 9.80 -19.46 -17.38
CA PRO A 7 9.35 -18.42 -16.45
C PRO A 7 7.95 -17.87 -16.79
N ILE A 8 7.69 -17.74 -18.09
CA ILE A 8 6.42 -17.26 -18.64
C ILE A 8 5.27 -18.21 -18.28
N VAL A 9 5.46 -19.52 -18.41
CA VAL A 9 4.44 -20.53 -18.11
C VAL A 9 4.13 -20.57 -16.60
N MET A 10 5.16 -20.45 -15.76
CA MET A 10 4.96 -20.33 -14.30
C MET A 10 4.19 -19.08 -13.91
N ASP A 11 4.41 -17.98 -14.62
CA ASP A 11 3.72 -16.74 -14.36
C ASP A 11 2.24 -16.83 -14.74
N TYR A 12 1.93 -17.45 -15.88
CA TYR A 12 0.55 -17.76 -16.28
C TYR A 12 -0.13 -18.78 -15.35
N ALA A 13 0.65 -19.65 -14.71
CA ALA A 13 0.15 -20.59 -13.71
C ALA A 13 0.03 -19.99 -12.30
N GLU A 14 0.32 -18.68 -12.14
CA GLU A 14 0.28 -17.95 -10.86
C GLU A 14 1.09 -18.63 -9.73
N LEU A 15 2.15 -19.36 -10.11
CA LEU A 15 3.07 -20.00 -9.17
C LEU A 15 4.00 -18.94 -8.57
N TRP A 16 3.47 -18.22 -7.59
CA TRP A 16 4.15 -17.13 -6.91
C TRP A 16 4.46 -17.48 -5.45
N HIS A 17 5.60 -17.01 -4.95
CA HIS A 17 5.96 -17.11 -3.55
C HIS A 17 5.38 -15.93 -2.77
N HIS A 18 4.56 -16.23 -1.77
CA HIS A 18 4.03 -15.24 -0.85
C HIS A 18 5.02 -14.98 0.30
N PHE A 19 5.32 -13.72 0.58
CA PHE A 19 6.12 -13.35 1.73
C PHE A 19 5.59 -12.05 2.39
N PRO A 20 5.47 -12.02 3.73
CA PRO A 20 5.09 -10.81 4.45
C PRO A 20 6.26 -9.81 4.43
N LEU A 21 6.03 -8.58 4.00
CA LEU A 21 7.07 -7.54 4.00
C LEU A 21 7.20 -6.90 5.38
N VAL A 22 6.08 -6.47 5.95
CA VAL A 22 6.06 -5.80 7.25
C VAL A 22 4.66 -5.90 7.86
N ARG A 23 4.59 -5.90 9.19
CA ARG A 23 3.34 -5.80 9.95
C ARG A 23 3.55 -4.97 11.19
N THR A 24 2.48 -4.33 11.64
CA THR A 24 2.44 -3.60 12.91
C THR A 24 1.10 -3.83 13.60
N ASN A 25 1.10 -3.81 14.93
CA ASN A 25 -0.06 -3.79 15.80
C ASN A 25 -0.12 -2.48 16.62
N ARG A 26 0.63 -1.46 16.20
CA ARG A 26 0.69 -0.17 16.90
C ARG A 26 -0.65 0.56 16.76
N PHE A 27 -1.20 1.02 17.87
CA PHE A 27 -2.31 1.97 17.83
C PHE A 27 -1.81 3.36 17.39
N VAL A 28 -2.45 3.92 16.36
CA VAL A 28 -2.24 5.29 15.90
C VAL A 28 -3.60 5.95 15.65
N GLU A 29 -3.75 7.18 16.14
CA GLU A 29 -4.89 8.03 15.88
C GLU A 29 -4.38 9.31 15.21
N ILE A 30 -4.97 9.68 14.07
CA ILE A 30 -4.68 10.94 13.39
C ILE A 30 -5.95 11.75 13.18
N ASN A 31 -5.80 13.07 13.19
CA ASN A 31 -6.83 14.02 12.81
C ASN A 31 -6.32 14.85 11.63
N HIS A 32 -7.18 15.71 11.09
CA HIS A 32 -6.83 16.57 9.95
C HIS A 32 -5.54 17.41 10.13
N ARG A 33 -5.21 17.86 11.35
CA ARG A 33 -4.00 18.68 11.59
C ARG A 33 -2.70 17.90 11.39
N VAL A 34 -2.77 16.58 11.54
CA VAL A 34 -1.64 15.64 11.36
C VAL A 34 -1.98 14.62 10.27
N GLY A 35 -2.85 15.03 9.33
CA GLY A 35 -3.61 14.15 8.44
C GLY A 35 -2.80 13.45 7.36
N ARG A 36 -1.47 13.30 7.52
CA ARG A 36 -0.52 12.83 6.52
C ARG A 36 0.65 12.08 7.18
N GLN A 37 0.34 11.09 8.02
CA GLN A 37 1.35 10.35 8.76
C GLN A 37 1.67 9.01 8.11
N ILE A 38 2.96 8.69 7.97
CA ILE A 38 3.39 7.33 7.59
C ILE A 38 3.11 6.42 8.78
N TYR A 39 2.22 5.46 8.56
CA TYR A 39 1.83 4.49 9.58
C TYR A 39 2.69 3.23 9.54
N LEU A 40 3.05 2.79 8.34
CA LEU A 40 3.82 1.58 8.12
C LEU A 40 4.71 1.74 6.89
N MET A 41 5.94 1.24 6.94
CA MET A 41 6.86 1.28 5.82
C MET A 41 7.54 -0.08 5.67
N ALA A 42 7.60 -0.58 4.44
CA ALA A 42 8.32 -1.79 4.06
C ALA A 42 9.46 -1.43 3.10
N THR A 43 10.54 -2.21 3.15
CA THR A 43 11.59 -2.19 2.12
C THR A 43 11.53 -3.50 1.34
N ILE A 44 11.59 -3.41 0.02
CA ILE A 44 11.67 -4.58 -0.85
C ILE A 44 13.05 -5.22 -0.66
N PRO A 45 13.13 -6.51 -0.30
CA PRO A 45 14.41 -7.18 -0.08
C PRO A 45 15.30 -7.10 -1.33
N GLY A 46 16.61 -6.87 -1.14
CA GLY A 46 17.58 -6.86 -2.23
C GLY A 46 17.68 -8.19 -2.99
N SER A 47 17.20 -9.29 -2.39
CA SER A 47 17.10 -10.61 -3.03
C SER A 47 15.96 -10.72 -4.05
N VAL A 48 15.02 -9.77 -4.08
CA VAL A 48 13.92 -9.77 -5.07
C VAL A 48 14.45 -9.21 -6.39
N PRO A 49 14.42 -9.99 -7.50
CA PRO A 49 14.86 -9.49 -8.79
C PRO A 49 13.97 -8.32 -9.28
N PRO A 50 14.52 -7.36 -10.05
CA PRO A 50 13.72 -6.32 -10.68
C PRO A 50 12.57 -6.92 -11.51
N GLY A 51 11.36 -6.40 -11.32
CA GLY A 51 10.17 -6.88 -12.02
C GLY A 51 9.71 -8.28 -11.62
N ALA A 52 10.20 -8.85 -10.51
CA ALA A 52 9.72 -10.13 -9.97
C ALA A 52 8.46 -10.00 -9.11
N VAL A 53 8.14 -8.79 -8.63
CA VAL A 53 6.90 -8.55 -7.87
C VAL A 53 5.70 -8.81 -8.77
N ARG A 54 4.71 -9.53 -8.22
CA ARG A 54 3.50 -9.96 -8.91
C ARG A 54 2.26 -9.36 -8.31
N SER A 55 2.19 -9.30 -6.99
CA SER A 55 1.11 -8.63 -6.31
C SER A 55 1.58 -8.01 -5.00
N LEU A 56 0.82 -7.01 -4.56
CA LEU A 56 0.90 -6.45 -3.23
C LEU A 56 -0.47 -6.55 -2.59
N THR A 57 -0.49 -6.92 -1.32
CA THR A 57 -1.70 -6.93 -0.50
C THR A 57 -1.46 -6.05 0.71
N VAL A 58 -2.39 -5.14 0.96
CA VAL A 58 -2.40 -4.31 2.16
C VAL A 58 -3.62 -4.65 2.98
N LYS A 59 -3.41 -4.95 4.26
CA LYS A 59 -4.48 -5.17 5.24
C LYS A 59 -4.38 -4.13 6.34
N ILE A 60 -5.50 -3.60 6.78
CA ILE A 60 -5.57 -2.52 7.77
C ILE A 60 -6.77 -2.76 8.67
N LEU A 61 -6.56 -2.74 9.99
CA LEU A 61 -7.64 -2.72 10.97
C LEU A 61 -7.81 -1.30 11.50
N SER A 62 -8.97 -0.72 11.27
CA SER A 62 -9.16 0.70 11.46
C SER A 62 -10.61 1.08 11.70
N SER A 63 -10.79 2.26 12.28
CA SER A 63 -12.08 2.86 12.63
C SER A 63 -11.99 4.37 12.44
N ASP A 64 -13.09 4.99 12.00
CA ASP A 64 -13.24 6.44 11.96
C ASP A 64 -14.07 6.89 13.17
N LEU A 65 -13.45 7.73 14.00
CA LEU A 65 -14.11 8.39 15.10
C LEU A 65 -14.64 9.74 14.62
N ASN A 66 -15.96 9.83 14.46
CA ASN A 66 -16.62 11.09 14.16
C ASN A 66 -16.90 11.82 15.49
N LYS A 67 -16.22 12.95 15.73
CA LYS A 67 -16.33 13.68 17.01
C LYS A 67 -17.51 14.66 17.09
N GLY A 68 -18.48 14.64 16.17
CA GLY A 68 -19.66 15.49 16.38
C GLY A 68 -20.66 15.70 15.25
N LEU A 69 -20.55 15.04 14.11
CA LEU A 69 -21.55 15.18 13.04
C LEU A 69 -22.42 13.93 12.96
N ARG A 70 -23.73 14.08 13.14
CA ARG A 70 -24.71 13.05 12.75
C ARG A 70 -24.32 12.55 11.37
N THR A 71 -24.15 11.24 11.24
CA THR A 71 -23.80 10.54 10.02
C THR A 71 -24.83 10.84 8.94
N PHE A 72 -24.59 11.88 8.15
CA PHE A 72 -25.19 11.95 6.83
C PHE A 72 -24.53 10.84 6.04
N ASN A 73 -25.34 9.86 5.64
CA ASN A 73 -24.98 8.85 4.65
C ASN A 73 -24.67 9.56 3.33
N HIS A 74 -23.47 10.12 3.23
CA HIS A 74 -22.93 10.61 1.98
C HIS A 74 -22.46 9.38 1.21
N GLY A 75 -23.38 8.77 0.46
CA GLY A 75 -23.08 7.72 -0.51
C GLY A 75 -22.28 8.21 -1.72
N GLY A 76 -21.26 9.05 -1.54
CA GLY A 76 -20.60 9.78 -2.63
C GLY A 76 -19.09 9.93 -2.46
N GLN A 77 -18.36 9.16 -3.26
CA GLN A 77 -17.11 9.45 -3.98
C GLN A 77 -15.87 10.09 -3.31
N ASN A 78 -15.90 10.59 -2.07
CA ASN A 78 -14.69 11.13 -1.43
C ASN A 78 -14.63 10.78 0.06
N PRO A 79 -13.83 9.77 0.45
CA PRO A 79 -13.66 9.42 1.85
C PRO A 79 -12.90 10.54 2.55
N PHE A 80 -13.46 11.02 3.68
CA PHE A 80 -12.82 12.04 4.51
C PHE A 80 -11.58 11.53 5.27
N SER A 81 -11.38 10.22 5.25
CA SER A 81 -10.20 9.51 5.72
C SER A 81 -9.91 8.29 4.85
N PHE A 82 -8.66 8.09 4.47
CA PHE A 82 -8.24 6.96 3.64
C PHE A 82 -6.80 6.57 3.93
N PHE A 83 -6.38 5.42 3.40
CA PHE A 83 -5.00 4.97 3.48
C PHE A 83 -4.43 4.94 2.07
N GLN A 84 -3.23 5.48 1.92
CA GLN A 84 -2.53 5.53 0.65
C GLN A 84 -1.26 4.70 0.75
N LEU A 85 -1.13 3.69 -0.09
CA LEU A 85 0.14 3.01 -0.33
C LEU A 85 0.88 3.76 -1.42
N SER A 86 2.11 4.20 -1.14
CA SER A 86 2.96 4.90 -2.12
C SER A 86 4.30 4.20 -2.31
N LEU A 87 4.80 4.21 -3.54
CA LEU A 87 6.12 3.70 -3.89
C LEU A 87 7.17 4.82 -3.78
N ILE A 88 8.18 4.59 -2.97
CA ILE A 88 9.37 5.43 -2.85
C ILE A 88 10.53 4.66 -3.49
N THR A 89 10.88 5.04 -4.72
CA THR A 89 11.93 4.36 -5.46
C THR A 89 13.32 4.66 -4.87
N ALA A 90 14.26 3.73 -5.02
CA ALA A 90 15.65 3.93 -4.59
C ALA A 90 16.28 5.19 -5.21
N ALA A 91 15.96 5.48 -6.49
CA ALA A 91 16.39 6.69 -7.17
C ALA A 91 15.88 7.97 -6.48
N ARG A 92 14.62 7.99 -6.00
CA ARG A 92 14.07 9.13 -5.26
C ARG A 92 14.72 9.31 -3.90
N MET A 93 15.11 8.22 -3.23
CA MET A 93 15.84 8.30 -1.96
C MET A 93 17.26 8.86 -2.12
N ALA A 94 17.93 8.61 -3.25
CA ALA A 94 19.27 9.10 -3.52
C ALA A 94 19.36 10.63 -3.66
N VAL A 95 18.24 11.30 -3.99
CA VAL A 95 18.15 12.76 -4.12
C VAL A 95 17.98 13.46 -2.75
N GLY A 96 17.85 12.68 -1.66
CA GLY A 96 17.72 13.19 -0.30
C GLY A 96 16.27 13.24 0.18
N LEU A 97 16.03 12.72 1.39
CA LEU A 97 14.73 12.70 2.09
C LEU A 97 14.27 14.07 2.62
N ASP A 98 15.07 15.13 2.45
CA ASP A 98 14.79 16.48 2.96
C ASP A 98 13.69 17.22 2.19
N CYS A 99 13.23 16.67 1.06
CA CYS A 99 12.06 17.19 0.36
C CYS A 99 10.80 16.59 0.98
N ASP A 100 10.29 17.29 1.98
CA ASP A 100 8.90 17.33 2.46
C ASP A 100 8.04 16.15 1.98
N VAL A 101 7.77 15.21 2.89
CA VAL A 101 6.90 14.05 2.67
C VAL A 101 5.57 14.49 2.01
N ASP A 102 5.13 15.73 2.23
CA ASP A 102 3.97 16.32 1.57
C ASP A 102 4.07 16.48 0.04
N ASN A 103 5.26 16.71 -0.52
CA ASN A 103 5.49 16.83 -1.96
C ASN A 103 5.56 15.46 -2.65
N TRP A 104 6.01 14.41 -1.96
CA TRP A 104 6.08 13.05 -2.52
C TRP A 104 4.71 12.39 -2.64
N ILE A 105 3.76 12.89 -1.87
CA ILE A 105 2.40 12.38 -1.81
C ILE A 105 1.48 13.13 -2.80
N ARG A 106 2.05 13.97 -3.67
CA ARG A 106 1.36 14.48 -4.87
C ARG A 106 1.31 13.38 -5.93
N ASP A 107 0.17 12.69 -5.94
CA ASP A 107 -0.51 11.90 -6.98
C ASP A 107 0.26 10.82 -7.78
N ASP A 108 1.46 11.05 -8.31
CA ASP A 108 2.04 10.17 -9.35
C ASP A 108 2.78 8.92 -8.81
N SER A 109 2.73 8.67 -7.50
CA SER A 109 3.35 7.47 -6.89
C SER A 109 2.45 6.69 -5.94
N SER A 110 1.16 7.02 -5.95
CA SER A 110 0.14 6.27 -5.25
C SER A 110 -0.08 4.93 -5.95
N LEU A 111 0.35 3.84 -5.32
CA LEU A 111 0.08 2.48 -5.75
C LEU A 111 -1.38 2.10 -5.50
N MET A 112 -1.94 2.58 -4.39
CA MET A 112 -3.24 2.13 -3.93
C MET A 112 -3.86 3.10 -2.93
N ILE A 113 -5.12 3.47 -3.16
CA ILE A 113 -5.95 4.14 -2.17
C ILE A 113 -6.93 3.11 -1.59
N LEU A 114 -6.89 2.90 -0.28
CA LEU A 114 -7.89 2.17 0.48
C LEU A 114 -8.84 3.19 1.11
N ASN A 115 -10.02 3.29 0.51
CA ASN A 115 -11.11 4.09 1.02
C ASN A 115 -11.74 3.35 2.20
N HIS A 116 -11.89 4.02 3.34
CA HIS A 116 -12.70 3.49 4.42
C HIS A 116 -14.17 3.79 4.18
N HIS A 117 -15.00 2.79 4.46
CA HIS A 117 -16.37 3.05 4.83
C HIS A 117 -16.37 3.58 6.27
N HIS A 118 -17.06 4.68 6.53
CA HIS A 118 -17.14 5.36 7.83
C HIS A 118 -17.76 4.44 8.90
N SER A 119 -16.93 3.58 9.49
CA SER A 119 -17.31 2.67 10.55
C SER A 119 -16.76 3.20 11.87
N GLN A 120 -17.64 3.27 12.88
CA GLN A 120 -17.23 3.53 14.26
C GLN A 120 -16.53 2.31 14.86
N ASP A 121 -16.88 1.11 14.38
CA ASP A 121 -16.22 -0.14 14.78
C ASP A 121 -14.96 -0.41 13.97
N TYR A 122 -14.00 -1.09 14.58
CA TYR A 122 -12.79 -1.54 13.90
C TYR A 122 -13.13 -2.59 12.85
N THR A 123 -12.93 -2.23 11.59
CA THR A 123 -13.13 -3.11 10.44
C THR A 123 -11.80 -3.43 9.79
N MET A 124 -11.61 -4.69 9.40
CA MET A 124 -10.45 -5.10 8.62
C MET A 124 -10.71 -4.81 7.14
N TYR A 125 -9.93 -3.91 6.56
CA TYR A 125 -9.92 -3.64 5.13
C TYR A 125 -8.73 -4.34 4.49
N SER A 126 -8.97 -4.97 3.34
CA SER A 126 -7.93 -5.56 2.54
C SER A 126 -8.10 -5.07 1.11
N LYS A 127 -7.00 -4.64 0.50
CA LYS A 127 -6.97 -4.35 -0.93
C LYS A 127 -5.69 -4.91 -1.51
N TRP A 128 -5.77 -5.33 -2.76
CA TRP A 128 -4.69 -5.99 -3.46
C TRP A 128 -4.54 -5.33 -4.83
N CYS A 129 -3.30 -5.27 -5.33
CA CYS A 129 -2.99 -4.88 -6.70
C CYS A 129 -2.02 -5.90 -7.29
N SER A 130 -2.12 -6.13 -8.60
CA SER A 130 -1.39 -7.19 -9.28
C SER A 130 -0.82 -6.73 -10.62
N VAL A 131 0.17 -7.45 -11.15
CA VAL A 131 0.68 -7.28 -12.51
C VAL A 131 -0.35 -7.59 -13.59
N HIS A 132 -1.46 -8.23 -13.20
CA HIS A 132 -2.63 -8.52 -14.04
C HIS A 132 -3.85 -7.65 -13.72
N ASP A 133 -3.69 -6.61 -12.89
CA ASP A 133 -4.78 -5.67 -12.56
C ASP A 133 -5.37 -5.06 -13.85
N PRO A 134 -6.70 -4.93 -13.99
CA PRO A 134 -7.28 -4.25 -15.16
C PRO A 134 -6.77 -2.81 -15.30
N ASP A 135 -6.47 -2.14 -14.18
CA ASP A 135 -5.93 -0.79 -14.19
C ASP A 135 -4.48 -0.76 -14.70
N ARG A 136 -4.22 0.08 -15.70
CA ARG A 136 -2.91 0.17 -16.35
C ARG A 136 -1.88 0.80 -15.44
N GLU A 137 -2.27 1.79 -14.63
CA GLU A 137 -1.37 2.51 -13.73
C GLU A 137 -0.93 1.59 -12.60
N SER A 138 -1.87 0.92 -11.94
CA SER A 138 -1.59 -0.08 -10.91
C SER A 138 -0.65 -1.17 -11.42
N ARG A 139 -0.88 -1.72 -12.63
CA ARG A 139 0.04 -2.70 -13.24
C ARG A 139 1.43 -2.14 -13.49
N ALA A 140 1.52 -0.94 -14.05
CA ALA A 140 2.81 -0.32 -14.36
C ALA A 140 3.62 -0.08 -13.08
N LEU A 141 2.95 0.38 -12.01
CA LEU A 141 3.56 0.61 -10.72
C LEU A 141 4.03 -0.69 -10.08
N VAL A 142 3.23 -1.77 -10.04
CA VAL A 142 3.66 -3.06 -9.50
C VAL A 142 4.88 -3.61 -10.24
N ARG A 143 4.92 -3.47 -11.58
CA ARG A 143 6.08 -3.89 -12.40
C ARG A 143 7.32 -3.04 -12.20
N SER A 144 7.15 -1.78 -11.79
CA SER A 144 8.27 -0.87 -11.53
C SER A 144 9.02 -1.17 -10.22
N ILE A 145 8.42 -1.95 -9.33
CA ILE A 145 8.98 -2.26 -8.01
C ILE A 145 10.25 -3.09 -8.17
N GLY A 146 11.35 -2.55 -7.64
CA GLY A 146 12.67 -3.15 -7.65
C GLY A 146 13.26 -3.39 -6.27
N PRO A 147 14.43 -4.03 -6.21
CA PRO A 147 15.17 -4.26 -4.98
C PRO A 147 15.54 -2.94 -4.30
N GLY A 148 15.31 -2.83 -2.99
CA GLY A 148 15.64 -1.64 -2.20
C GLY A 148 14.60 -0.51 -2.25
N ASP A 149 13.57 -0.62 -3.09
CA ASP A 149 12.45 0.31 -3.07
C ASP A 149 11.69 0.22 -1.74
N LYS A 150 11.03 1.31 -1.36
CA LYS A 150 10.22 1.36 -0.14
C LYS A 150 8.74 1.55 -0.48
N LEU A 151 7.91 0.84 0.26
CA LEU A 151 6.46 0.98 0.24
C LEU A 151 6.04 1.69 1.52
N ALA A 152 5.41 2.86 1.40
CA ALA A 152 4.92 3.63 2.53
C ALA A 152 3.39 3.60 2.56
N LEU A 153 2.82 3.11 3.67
CA LEU A 153 1.40 3.20 3.96
C LEU A 153 1.13 4.45 4.79
N ILE A 154 0.31 5.33 4.25
CA ILE A 154 0.11 6.69 4.74
C ILE A 154 -1.35 6.84 5.16
N MET A 155 -1.55 7.26 6.39
CA MET A 155 -2.87 7.60 6.91
C MET A 155 -3.23 9.02 6.46
N ARG A 156 -4.42 9.18 5.88
CA ARG A 156 -4.93 10.45 5.36
C ARG A 156 -6.23 10.83 6.04
N VAL A 157 -6.33 12.08 6.50
CA VAL A 157 -7.58 12.67 7.02
C VAL A 157 -7.71 14.08 6.46
N THR A 158 -8.79 14.35 5.74
CA THR A 158 -8.96 15.59 4.95
C THR A 158 -9.99 16.56 5.54
N LYS A 159 -10.74 16.15 6.57
CA LYS A 159 -11.72 17.02 7.25
C LYS A 159 -11.49 17.12 8.74
N ALA A 160 -11.60 18.33 9.28
CA ALA A 160 -11.38 18.64 10.69
C ALA A 160 -12.25 17.86 11.67
N ALA A 161 -13.47 17.48 11.26
CA ALA A 161 -14.41 16.71 12.09
C ALA A 161 -14.08 15.21 12.18
N TYR A 162 -13.12 14.72 11.39
CA TYR A 162 -12.80 13.31 11.29
C TYR A 162 -11.51 13.01 12.02
N VAL A 163 -11.52 11.87 12.70
CA VAL A 163 -10.36 11.26 13.32
C VAL A 163 -10.33 9.84 12.81
N SER A 164 -9.19 9.41 12.26
CA SER A 164 -9.01 8.02 11.82
C SER A 164 -8.03 7.34 12.75
N SER A 165 -8.37 6.12 13.14
CA SER A 165 -7.52 5.30 13.99
C SER A 165 -7.22 3.97 13.34
N ALA A 166 -5.99 3.49 13.51
CA ALA A 166 -5.55 2.18 13.09
C ALA A 166 -4.93 1.44 14.28
N ARG A 167 -5.15 0.13 14.32
CA ARG A 167 -4.57 -0.78 15.33
C ARG A 167 -3.71 -1.87 14.72
N PHE A 168 -3.86 -2.10 13.43
CA PHE A 168 -3.06 -3.08 12.71
C PHE A 168 -2.88 -2.65 11.26
N ALA A 169 -1.73 -2.92 10.70
CA ALA A 169 -1.56 -3.01 9.26
C ALA A 169 -0.51 -4.03 8.87
N SER A 170 -0.67 -4.62 7.69
CA SER A 170 0.36 -5.41 7.03
C SER A 170 0.49 -5.00 5.56
N ILE A 171 1.72 -5.11 5.06
CA ILE A 171 2.02 -5.11 3.63
C ILE A 171 2.60 -6.48 3.33
N GLU A 172 2.01 -7.16 2.36
CA GLU A 172 2.37 -8.49 1.91
C GLU A 172 2.68 -8.43 0.42
N CYS A 173 3.58 -9.29 -0.05
CA CYS A 173 3.99 -9.31 -1.44
C CYS A 173 4.00 -10.75 -1.96
N GLN A 174 3.64 -10.92 -3.23
CA GLN A 174 3.90 -12.13 -3.98
C GLN A 174 4.93 -11.84 -5.06
N VAL A 175 5.91 -12.73 -5.20
CA VAL A 175 6.95 -12.65 -6.23
C VAL A 175 6.95 -13.92 -7.07
N ALA A 176 7.30 -13.80 -8.34
CA ALA A 176 7.48 -14.96 -9.20
C ALA A 176 8.58 -15.88 -8.65
N LEU A 177 8.33 -17.19 -8.64
CA LEU A 177 9.25 -18.20 -8.10
C LEU A 177 10.50 -18.44 -8.97
N VAL A 178 10.65 -17.72 -10.08
CA VAL A 178 11.61 -18.11 -11.10
C VAL A 178 13.00 -17.60 -10.78
N ARG A 179 13.93 -18.53 -10.51
CA ARG A 179 15.38 -18.27 -10.56
C ARG A 179 15.74 -17.82 -11.97
N LYS A 180 16.47 -16.71 -12.12
CA LYS A 180 17.28 -16.51 -13.32
C LYS A 180 18.19 -17.74 -13.46
N MET A 181 18.14 -18.40 -14.62
CA MET A 181 19.23 -19.26 -15.08
C MET A 181 20.44 -18.38 -15.41
#